data_AF-A0A2K3LUC0-F1
#
_entry.id   AF-A0A2K3LUC0-F1
#
_cell.length_a   1.000
_cell.length_b   1.000
_cell.length_c   1.000
_cell.angle_alpha   90.00
_cell.angle_beta   90.00
_cell.angle_gamma   90.00
#
_symmetry.space_group_name_H-M   'P 1'
#
loop_
_entity.id
_entity.type
_entity.pdbx_description
1 polymer ?
#
loop_
_entity_poly.entity_id
_entity_poly.type
_entity_poly.pdbx_seq_one_letter_code
_entity_poly.pdbx_strand_id
1 'polypeptide(L)'
;GLVRITKVHYSFGTVRINLLHKHYNDYTMLLYMKQLCTRLGKSNMYGFIDPNFIQPQNDRVGSQSYVTEKLVESEKDCFFVPYLNNCHWQLLIIEPKAHNVIFLCSMGLKPDKNIVLIVDSAINGYNRLKGSRKQRKPTWNTTLTCQRQSFNYESGYYVMIHMMNIVSAGIVNSWNRVFGDATPFHEDEVSNVQERCANAILEVI
;
A
#
# COMPACT_ATOMS: atom_id res chain seq x y z
N GLY A 1 7.26 -2.46 -31.38
CA GLY A 1 8.68 -2.86 -31.44
C GLY A 1 9.02 -3.54 -30.14
N LEU A 2 9.53 -4.77 -30.20
CA LEU A 2 9.85 -5.61 -29.03
C LEU A 2 10.77 -4.88 -28.04
N VAL A 3 10.38 -4.84 -26.77
CA VAL A 3 11.26 -4.45 -25.67
C VAL A 3 12.20 -5.61 -25.40
N ARG A 4 13.49 -5.47 -25.75
CA ARG A 4 14.54 -6.41 -25.36
C ARG A 4 14.77 -6.29 -23.85
N ILE A 5 14.42 -7.34 -23.11
CA ILE A 5 14.86 -7.52 -21.73
C ILE A 5 16.31 -8.02 -21.79
N THR A 6 17.27 -7.14 -21.53
CA THR A 6 18.66 -7.57 -21.29
C THR A 6 18.76 -8.14 -19.89
N LYS A 7 19.16 -9.42 -19.77
CA LYS A 7 19.73 -10.00 -18.55
C LYS A 7 20.90 -9.12 -18.12
N VAL A 8 20.78 -8.42 -16.99
CA VAL A 8 21.88 -7.63 -16.44
C VAL A 8 22.64 -8.49 -15.43
N HIS A 9 23.90 -8.78 -15.74
CA HIS A 9 24.86 -9.32 -14.78
C HIS A 9 25.20 -8.23 -13.74
N TYR A 10 25.09 -8.58 -12.46
CA TYR A 10 25.41 -7.69 -11.35
C TYR A 10 26.92 -7.54 -11.21
N SER A 11 27.41 -6.33 -11.43
CA SER A 11 28.77 -5.90 -11.12
C SER A 11 28.69 -4.61 -10.31
N PHE A 12 29.35 -4.65 -9.15
CA PHE A 12 29.58 -3.62 -8.14
C PHE A 12 29.49 -2.15 -8.62
N GLY A 13 28.73 -1.33 -7.89
CA GLY A 13 28.74 0.13 -8.04
C GLY A 13 27.48 0.80 -7.54
N THR A 14 27.51 1.23 -6.27
CA THR A 14 26.46 1.82 -5.40
C THR A 14 25.66 3.00 -5.97
N VAL A 15 25.92 3.46 -7.20
CA VAL A 15 25.31 4.68 -7.76
C VAL A 15 24.17 4.40 -8.75
N ARG A 16 24.08 3.19 -9.33
CA ARG A 16 23.01 2.84 -10.31
C ARG A 16 21.74 2.22 -9.71
N ILE A 17 21.76 1.82 -8.43
CA ILE A 17 20.63 1.15 -7.75
C ILE A 17 19.49 2.15 -7.43
N ASN A 18 19.82 3.44 -7.28
CA ASN A 18 18.87 4.45 -6.80
C ASN A 18 17.81 4.89 -7.82
N LEU A 19 18.05 4.75 -9.13
CA LEU A 19 17.07 5.14 -10.17
C LEU A 19 16.08 4.02 -10.52
N LEU A 20 16.49 2.75 -10.38
CA LEU A 20 15.59 1.61 -10.58
C LEU A 20 14.64 1.44 -9.37
N HIS A 21 15.10 1.67 -8.14
CA HIS A 21 14.24 1.64 -6.94
C HIS A 21 13.07 2.64 -6.96
N LYS A 22 13.18 3.74 -7.71
CA LYS A 22 12.19 4.83 -7.69
C LYS A 22 11.00 4.62 -8.63
N HIS A 23 11.15 3.80 -9.69
CA HIS A 23 10.09 3.48 -10.65
C HIS A 23 9.63 2.03 -10.60
N TYR A 24 10.39 1.15 -9.95
CA TYR A 24 10.05 -0.26 -9.81
C TYR A 24 8.96 -0.52 -8.77
N ASN A 25 8.60 0.46 -7.93
CA ASN A 25 7.79 0.21 -6.72
C ASN A 25 6.29 0.46 -6.87
N ASP A 26 5.81 1.37 -7.71
CA ASP A 26 4.39 1.76 -7.67
C ASP A 26 3.50 0.76 -8.42
N TYR A 27 3.80 0.54 -9.71
CA TYR A 27 3.03 -0.36 -10.56
C TYR A 27 3.27 -1.83 -10.24
N THR A 28 4.53 -2.22 -10.03
CA THR A 28 4.90 -3.61 -9.74
C THR A 28 4.25 -4.11 -8.46
N MET A 29 4.24 -3.28 -7.41
CA MET A 29 3.60 -3.57 -6.13
C MET A 29 2.13 -3.92 -6.30
N LEU A 30 1.37 -3.06 -6.97
CA LEU A 30 -0.07 -3.26 -7.13
C LEU A 30 -0.40 -4.42 -8.05
N LEU A 31 0.36 -4.61 -9.14
CA LEU A 31 0.19 -5.75 -10.04
C LEU A 31 0.45 -7.08 -9.31
N TYR A 32 1.58 -7.17 -8.61
CA TYR A 32 1.92 -8.33 -7.80
C TYR A 32 0.83 -8.64 -6.76
N MET A 33 0.36 -7.62 -6.02
CA MET A 33 -0.65 -7.83 -4.99
C MET A 33 -2.00 -8.27 -5.57
N LYS A 34 -2.42 -7.74 -6.73
CA LYS A 34 -3.63 -8.19 -7.44
C LYS A 34 -3.52 -9.65 -7.89
N GLN A 35 -2.37 -10.06 -8.40
CA GLN A 35 -2.10 -11.45 -8.76
C GLN A 35 -2.09 -12.36 -7.53
N LEU A 36 -1.44 -11.93 -6.44
CA LEU A 36 -1.44 -12.68 -5.19
C LEU A 36 -2.85 -12.87 -4.65
N CYS A 37 -3.69 -11.84 -4.65
CA CYS A 37 -5.10 -11.95 -4.29
C CYS A 37 -5.83 -12.96 -5.19
N THR A 38 -5.57 -12.94 -6.50
CA THR A 38 -6.20 -13.86 -7.45
C THR A 38 -5.79 -15.30 -7.21
N ARG A 39 -4.48 -15.57 -7.08
CA ARG A 39 -3.94 -16.91 -6.79
C ARG A 39 -4.46 -17.48 -5.48
N LEU A 40 -4.68 -16.63 -4.47
CA LEU A 40 -5.19 -17.04 -3.17
C LEU A 40 -6.72 -17.02 -3.07
N GLY A 41 -7.45 -16.71 -4.15
CA GLY A 41 -8.92 -16.65 -4.16
C GLY A 41 -9.51 -15.50 -3.32
N LYS A 42 -8.75 -14.41 -3.13
CA LYS A 42 -9.08 -13.26 -2.25
C LYS A 42 -9.35 -11.96 -3.00
N SER A 43 -9.50 -12.01 -4.32
CA SER A 43 -9.71 -10.82 -5.16
C SER A 43 -11.00 -10.04 -4.85
N ASN A 44 -11.96 -10.66 -4.17
CA ASN A 44 -13.19 -9.99 -3.69
C ASN A 44 -12.99 -9.22 -2.37
N MET A 45 -11.96 -9.54 -1.58
CA MET A 45 -11.74 -8.97 -0.24
C MET A 45 -10.98 -7.66 -0.27
N TYR A 46 -9.98 -7.55 -1.15
CA TYR A 46 -9.00 -6.46 -1.14
C TYR A 46 -9.11 -5.54 -2.35
N GLY A 47 -9.22 -4.24 -2.08
CA GLY A 47 -9.11 -3.16 -3.05
C GLY A 47 -7.75 -2.49 -2.99
N PHE A 48 -7.41 -1.74 -4.04
CA PHE A 48 -6.13 -1.06 -4.15
C PHE A 48 -6.34 0.37 -4.65
N ILE A 49 -5.74 1.32 -3.96
CA ILE A 49 -5.64 2.73 -4.39
C ILE A 49 -4.27 2.92 -5.03
N ASP A 50 -4.24 3.46 -6.24
CA ASP A 50 -2.99 3.71 -6.94
C ASP A 50 -2.29 4.95 -6.35
N PRO A 51 -1.04 4.82 -5.87
CA PRO A 51 -0.31 5.92 -5.24
C PRO A 51 -0.20 7.15 -6.15
N ASN A 52 -0.15 6.98 -7.48
CA ASN A 52 0.02 8.08 -8.44
C ASN A 52 -1.11 9.12 -8.43
N PHE A 53 -2.27 8.77 -7.86
CA PHE A 53 -3.45 9.63 -7.80
C PHE A 53 -3.67 10.25 -6.42
N ILE A 54 -2.80 9.98 -5.45
CA ILE A 54 -2.92 10.46 -4.08
C ILE A 54 -1.60 11.03 -3.53
N GLN A 55 -0.60 11.23 -4.38
CA GLN A 55 0.68 11.80 -3.98
C GLN A 55 0.50 13.26 -3.54
N PRO A 56 1.39 13.80 -2.69
CA PRO A 56 1.28 15.16 -2.18
C PRO A 56 1.14 16.26 -3.25
N GLN A 57 1.66 16.03 -4.46
CA GLN A 57 1.57 16.97 -5.58
C GLN A 57 0.27 16.90 -6.39
N ASN A 58 -0.54 15.84 -6.20
CA ASN A 58 -1.82 15.75 -6.87
C ASN A 58 -2.80 16.78 -6.30
N ASP A 59 -3.76 17.18 -7.12
CA ASP A 59 -4.81 18.05 -6.64
C ASP A 59 -5.69 17.29 -5.63
N ARG A 60 -6.01 17.95 -4.51
CA ARG A 60 -6.69 17.29 -3.39
C ARG A 60 -8.11 16.84 -3.74
N VAL A 61 -8.81 17.56 -4.61
CA VAL A 61 -10.21 17.27 -4.98
C VAL A 61 -10.29 16.06 -5.90
N GLY A 62 -9.39 15.97 -6.88
CA GLY A 62 -9.20 14.85 -7.77
C GLY A 62 -8.77 13.61 -7.00
N SER A 63 -7.78 13.74 -6.11
CA SER A 63 -7.34 12.64 -5.23
C SER A 63 -8.49 12.09 -4.38
N GLN A 64 -9.28 12.99 -3.77
CA GLN A 64 -10.47 12.61 -3.00
C GLN A 64 -11.51 11.89 -3.88
N SER A 65 -11.80 12.42 -5.06
CA SER A 65 -12.80 11.87 -5.97
C SER A 65 -12.40 10.48 -6.44
N TYR A 66 -11.13 10.30 -6.81
CA TYR A 66 -10.56 9.02 -7.18
C TYR A 66 -10.69 7.97 -6.07
N VAL A 67 -10.29 8.30 -4.83
CA VAL A 67 -10.42 7.36 -3.71
C VAL A 67 -11.90 7.04 -3.46
N THR A 68 -12.78 8.04 -3.50
CA THR A 68 -14.23 7.84 -3.31
C THR A 68 -14.80 6.86 -4.33
N GLU A 69 -14.49 7.06 -5.61
CA GLU A 69 -14.93 6.21 -6.72
C GLU A 69 -14.47 4.78 -6.50
N LYS A 70 -13.19 4.55 -6.18
CA LYS A 70 -12.66 3.20 -5.93
C LYS A 70 -13.36 2.48 -4.77
N LEU A 71 -13.66 3.22 -3.69
CA LEU A 71 -14.39 2.67 -2.54
C LEU A 71 -15.84 2.27 -2.91
N VAL A 72 -16.49 3.02 -3.81
CA VAL A 72 -17.87 2.75 -4.25
C VAL A 72 -17.94 1.61 -5.26
N GLU A 73 -17.05 1.59 -6.25
CA GLU A 73 -17.08 0.65 -7.38
C GLU A 73 -16.89 -0.82 -6.98
N SER A 74 -16.03 -1.08 -6.00
CA SER A 74 -15.42 -2.41 -5.88
C SER A 74 -15.92 -3.26 -4.71
N GLU A 75 -16.80 -2.71 -3.87
CA GLU A 75 -17.43 -3.32 -2.68
C GLU A 75 -16.51 -4.17 -1.77
N LYS A 76 -15.20 -3.91 -1.83
CA LYS A 76 -14.17 -4.64 -1.08
C LYS A 76 -14.32 -4.41 0.41
N ASP A 77 -13.85 -5.37 1.21
CA ASP A 77 -13.90 -5.27 2.67
C ASP A 77 -12.85 -4.30 3.20
N CYS A 78 -11.66 -4.27 2.59
CA CYS A 78 -10.67 -3.24 2.87
C CYS A 78 -9.84 -2.86 1.63
N PHE A 79 -9.22 -1.69 1.68
CA PHE A 79 -8.40 -1.13 0.61
C PHE A 79 -6.99 -0.86 1.09
N PHE A 80 -6.01 -1.38 0.37
CA PHE A 80 -4.62 -0.99 0.54
C PHE A 80 -4.34 0.31 -0.18
N VAL A 81 -3.67 1.21 0.52
CA VAL A 81 -3.31 2.55 0.04
C VAL A 81 -1.82 2.75 0.30
N PRO A 82 -0.94 2.24 -0.58
CA PRO A 82 0.46 2.64 -0.59
C PRO A 82 0.52 4.15 -0.81
N TYR A 83 1.31 4.85 0.01
CA TYR A 83 1.42 6.30 -0.03
C TYR A 83 2.88 6.71 0.02
N LEU A 84 3.31 7.49 -0.97
CA LEU A 84 4.67 8.00 -1.09
C LEU A 84 4.68 9.47 -0.71
N ASN A 85 5.36 9.80 0.39
CA ASN A 85 5.58 11.17 0.81
C ASN A 85 7.05 11.38 1.17
N ASN A 86 7.68 12.43 0.65
CA ASN A 86 9.09 12.77 0.89
C ASN A 86 10.05 11.58 0.69
N CYS A 87 9.87 10.82 -0.40
CA CYS A 87 10.66 9.62 -0.72
C CYS A 87 10.56 8.49 0.33
N HIS A 88 9.51 8.48 1.15
CA HIS A 88 9.23 7.44 2.13
C HIS A 88 7.89 6.76 1.84
N TRP A 89 7.90 5.44 1.69
CA TRP A 89 6.70 4.65 1.50
C TRP A 89 6.01 4.36 2.84
N GLN A 90 4.69 4.53 2.84
CA GLN A 90 3.81 4.31 3.97
C GLN A 90 2.60 3.50 3.49
N LEU A 91 1.89 2.84 4.41
CA LEU A 91 0.71 2.06 4.07
C LEU A 91 -0.48 2.55 4.89
N LEU A 92 -1.58 2.90 4.20
CA LEU A 92 -2.89 3.01 4.82
C LEU A 92 -3.74 1.80 4.44
N ILE A 93 -4.60 1.40 5.36
CA ILE A 93 -5.64 0.39 5.12
C ILE A 93 -6.97 1.04 5.48
N ILE A 94 -7.85 1.16 4.48
CA ILE A 94 -9.19 1.73 4.68
C ILE A 94 -10.19 0.58 4.81
N GLU A 95 -10.94 0.57 5.90
CA GLU A 95 -12.12 -0.29 6.11
C GLU A 95 -13.39 0.56 5.93
N PRO A 96 -13.91 0.70 4.70
CA PRO A 96 -14.93 1.71 4.41
C PRO A 96 -16.23 1.48 5.20
N LYS A 97 -16.65 0.22 5.38
CA LYS A 97 -17.85 -0.17 6.14
C LYS A 97 -17.70 0.10 7.64
N ALA A 98 -16.49 -0.04 8.19
CA ALA A 98 -16.22 0.19 9.61
C ALA A 98 -15.88 1.66 9.92
N HIS A 99 -15.63 2.48 8.90
CA HIS A 99 -15.06 3.83 9.01
C HIS A 99 -13.73 3.84 9.78
N ASN A 100 -12.91 2.81 9.60
CA ASN A 100 -11.61 2.72 10.21
C ASN A 100 -10.51 2.92 9.17
N VAL A 101 -9.42 3.56 9.60
CA VAL A 101 -8.20 3.73 8.82
C VAL A 101 -7.02 3.30 9.68
N ILE A 102 -6.21 2.39 9.16
CA ILE A 102 -4.99 1.92 9.81
C ILE A 102 -3.85 2.60 9.10
N PHE A 103 -2.91 3.16 9.86
CA PHE A 103 -1.74 3.83 9.32
C PHE A 103 -0.48 3.14 9.81
N LEU A 104 0.38 2.73 8.87
CA LEU A 104 1.61 2.02 9.14
C LEU A 104 2.78 2.77 8.51
N CYS A 105 3.83 2.96 9.31
CA CYS A 105 5.04 3.65 8.88
C CYS A 105 6.24 3.01 9.58
N SER A 106 7.14 2.44 8.79
CA SER A 106 8.36 1.77 9.30
C SER A 106 9.33 2.74 10.00
N MET A 107 9.22 4.05 9.75
CA MET A 107 9.94 5.08 10.49
C MET A 107 9.20 5.55 11.77
N GLY A 108 7.95 5.12 11.98
CA GLY A 108 7.09 5.55 13.09
C GLY A 108 6.62 7.01 12.97
N LEU A 109 6.60 7.56 11.74
CA LEU A 109 6.01 8.87 11.48
C LEU A 109 4.49 8.81 11.58
N LYS A 110 3.88 9.96 11.83
CA LYS A 110 2.42 10.14 11.78
C LYS A 110 1.98 10.43 10.34
N PRO A 111 0.72 10.16 9.97
CA PRO A 111 0.20 10.59 8.68
C PRO A 111 0.27 12.12 8.56
N ASP A 112 0.65 12.61 7.39
CA ASP A 112 0.60 14.05 7.14
C ASP A 112 -0.85 14.55 6.97
N LYS A 113 -1.04 15.86 7.11
CA LYS A 113 -2.37 16.46 7.09
C LYS A 113 -3.09 16.28 5.75
N ASN A 114 -2.36 16.23 4.63
CA ASN A 114 -2.97 16.16 3.30
C ASN A 114 -3.64 14.80 3.10
N ILE A 115 -2.94 13.70 3.36
CA ILE A 115 -3.52 12.36 3.21
C ILE A 115 -4.69 12.12 4.17
N VAL A 116 -4.63 12.67 5.39
CA VAL A 116 -5.75 12.62 6.34
C VAL A 116 -6.99 13.31 5.75
N LEU A 117 -6.84 14.51 5.19
CA LEU A 117 -7.95 15.25 4.58
C LEU A 117 -8.52 14.54 3.34
N ILE A 118 -7.67 13.94 2.51
CA ILE A 118 -8.09 13.18 1.33
C ILE A 118 -8.94 11.98 1.76
N VAL A 119 -8.43 11.15 2.69
CA VAL A 119 -9.11 9.93 3.13
C VAL A 119 -10.38 10.24 3.92
N ASP A 120 -10.36 11.22 4.83
CA ASP A 120 -11.55 11.64 5.57
C ASP A 120 -12.66 12.11 4.61
N SER A 121 -12.29 12.91 3.60
CA SER A 121 -13.26 13.43 2.65
C SER A 121 -13.76 12.34 1.70
N ALA A 122 -12.90 11.37 1.35
CA ALA A 122 -13.28 10.25 0.49
C ALA A 122 -14.23 9.27 1.17
N ILE A 123 -13.98 8.90 2.44
CA ILE A 123 -14.90 8.07 3.23
C ILE A 123 -16.25 8.78 3.41
N ASN A 124 -16.24 10.09 3.63
CA ASN A 124 -17.49 10.87 3.67
C ASN A 124 -18.22 10.87 2.32
N GLY A 125 -17.49 10.96 1.20
CA GLY A 125 -18.04 10.81 -0.15
C GLY A 125 -18.70 9.45 -0.37
N TYR A 126 -17.99 8.38 -0.01
CA TYR A 126 -18.47 7.00 -0.06
C TYR A 126 -19.77 6.84 0.73
N ASN A 127 -19.81 7.36 1.96
CA ASN A 127 -20.98 7.30 2.83
C ASN A 127 -22.21 7.98 2.22
N ARG A 128 -22.03 9.17 1.63
CA ARG A 128 -23.11 9.89 0.94
C ARG A 128 -23.65 9.08 -0.24
N LEU A 129 -22.76 8.52 -1.05
CA LEU A 129 -23.13 7.74 -2.24
C LEU A 129 -23.78 6.40 -1.88
N LYS A 130 -23.43 5.79 -0.74
CA LYS A 130 -24.13 4.61 -0.20
C LYS A 130 -25.42 4.95 0.57
N GLY A 131 -25.88 6.21 0.55
CA GLY A 131 -27.15 6.64 1.14
C GLY A 131 -27.12 6.94 2.65
N SER A 132 -25.94 6.95 3.28
CA SER A 132 -25.81 7.35 4.68
C SER A 132 -25.87 8.87 4.82
N ARG A 133 -26.84 9.36 5.61
CA ARG A 133 -27.01 10.80 5.89
C ARG A 133 -26.14 11.30 7.05
N LYS A 134 -25.55 10.40 7.84
CA LYS A 134 -24.69 10.78 8.97
C LYS A 134 -23.24 10.80 8.53
N GLN A 135 -22.62 11.98 8.60
CA GLN A 135 -21.17 12.09 8.50
C GLN A 135 -20.56 11.44 9.75
N ARG A 136 -19.72 10.44 9.54
CA ARG A 136 -18.95 9.78 10.61
C ARG A 136 -17.49 10.05 10.32
N LYS A 137 -16.83 10.75 11.23
CA LYS A 137 -15.39 10.94 11.14
C LYS A 137 -14.71 9.56 11.23
N PRO A 138 -13.80 9.21 10.31
CA PRO A 138 -13.09 7.94 10.39
C PRO A 138 -12.25 7.84 11.67
N THR A 139 -12.16 6.62 12.20
CA THR A 139 -11.26 6.30 13.31
C THR A 139 -9.87 5.98 12.75
N TRP A 140 -8.89 6.81 13.10
CA TRP A 140 -7.49 6.62 12.68
C TRP A 140 -6.71 5.85 13.73
N ASN A 141 -6.33 4.61 13.40
CA ASN A 141 -5.47 3.76 14.22
C ASN A 141 -4.01 3.99 13.84
N THR A 142 -3.35 4.89 14.58
CA THR A 142 -1.93 5.26 14.40
C THR A 142 -1.02 4.70 15.50
N THR A 143 -1.62 4.07 16.52
CA THR A 143 -0.92 3.50 17.68
C THR A 143 -0.52 2.04 17.48
N LEU A 144 -0.97 1.40 16.40
CA LEU A 144 -0.59 0.03 16.08
C LEU A 144 0.91 0.00 15.80
N THR A 145 1.65 -0.69 16.66
CA THR A 145 3.08 -0.91 16.49
C THR A 145 3.30 -1.79 15.27
N CYS A 146 4.01 -1.26 14.28
CA CYS A 146 4.47 -2.03 13.13
C CYS A 146 6.00 -2.12 13.14
N GLN A 147 6.49 -3.11 12.39
CA GLN A 147 7.90 -3.41 12.24
C GLN A 147 8.66 -2.15 11.79
N ARG A 148 9.77 -1.85 12.46
CA ARG A 148 10.57 -0.65 12.20
C ARG A 148 11.73 -0.96 11.27
N GLN A 149 11.95 -0.12 10.26
CA GLN A 149 13.07 -0.31 9.36
C GLN A 149 14.41 0.06 10.00
N SER A 150 15.45 -0.66 9.61
CA SER A 150 16.83 -0.41 10.05
C SER A 150 17.52 0.61 9.14
N PHE A 151 17.16 0.63 7.85
CA PHE A 151 17.75 1.51 6.86
C PHE A 151 16.72 2.43 6.19
N ASN A 152 17.15 3.58 5.68
CA ASN A 152 16.26 4.61 5.15
C ASN A 152 15.62 4.28 3.79
N TYR A 153 16.09 3.24 3.10
CA TYR A 153 15.64 2.84 1.75
C TYR A 153 14.68 1.64 1.73
N GLU A 154 14.31 1.09 2.89
CA GLU A 154 13.56 -0.18 2.97
C GLU A 154 12.04 -0.01 2.99
N SER A 155 11.54 1.21 3.13
CA SER A 155 10.12 1.48 3.38
C SER A 155 9.16 0.83 2.38
N GLY A 156 9.53 0.75 1.10
CA GLY A 156 8.74 0.07 0.08
C GLY A 156 8.61 -1.45 0.32
N TYR A 157 9.68 -2.09 0.80
CA TYR A 157 9.64 -3.52 1.17
C TYR A 157 8.74 -3.76 2.37
N TYR A 158 8.79 -2.89 3.37
CA TYR A 158 7.91 -3.00 4.55
C TYR A 158 6.43 -2.90 4.14
N VAL A 159 6.08 -1.95 3.27
CA VAL A 159 4.73 -1.85 2.70
C VAL A 159 4.34 -3.15 1.98
N MET A 160 5.22 -3.71 1.16
CA MET A 160 4.98 -4.99 0.47
C MET A 160 4.78 -6.16 1.42
N ILE A 161 5.68 -6.34 2.39
CA ILE A 161 5.61 -7.44 3.36
C ILE A 161 4.31 -7.38 4.14
N HIS A 162 3.92 -6.19 4.63
CA HIS A 162 2.65 -6.03 5.34
C HIS A 162 1.45 -6.44 4.48
N MET A 163 1.35 -5.93 3.25
CA MET A 163 0.25 -6.32 2.36
C MET A 163 0.25 -7.83 2.06
N MET A 164 1.41 -8.42 1.82
CA MET A 164 1.54 -9.86 1.60
C MET A 164 1.09 -10.68 2.80
N ASN A 165 1.50 -10.29 4.01
CA ASN A 165 1.14 -10.99 5.25
C ASN A 165 -0.36 -10.89 5.51
N ILE A 166 -0.96 -9.71 5.31
CA ILE A 166 -2.40 -9.50 5.47
C ILE A 166 -3.19 -10.34 4.48
N VAL A 167 -2.84 -10.27 3.19
CA VAL A 167 -3.52 -11.05 2.13
C VAL A 167 -3.34 -12.54 2.38
N SER A 168 -2.13 -12.99 2.74
CA SER A 168 -1.86 -14.41 3.01
C SER A 168 -2.69 -14.90 4.20
N ALA A 169 -2.80 -14.11 5.28
CA ALA A 169 -3.60 -14.41 6.45
C ALA A 169 -5.12 -14.24 6.24
N GLY A 170 -5.57 -13.54 5.19
CA GLY A 170 -6.99 -13.27 4.94
C GLY A 170 -7.61 -12.30 5.95
N ILE A 171 -6.81 -11.39 6.52
CA ILE A 171 -7.26 -10.46 7.55
C ILE A 171 -7.84 -9.19 6.91
N VAL A 172 -8.99 -8.74 7.41
CA VAL A 172 -9.67 -7.51 6.94
C VAL A 172 -10.03 -6.53 8.06
N ASN A 173 -9.97 -6.95 9.33
CA ASN A 173 -10.35 -6.14 10.50
C ASN A 173 -9.65 -6.51 11.83
N SER A 174 -8.93 -7.64 11.88
CA SER A 174 -8.31 -8.18 13.10
C SER A 174 -6.82 -7.80 13.17
N TRP A 175 -6.55 -6.49 13.13
CA TRP A 175 -5.22 -5.93 12.89
C TRP A 175 -4.19 -6.27 13.98
N ASN A 176 -4.63 -6.48 15.21
CA ASN A 176 -3.81 -6.95 16.33
C ASN A 176 -3.23 -8.35 16.13
N ARG A 177 -3.69 -9.12 15.13
CA ARG A 177 -3.10 -10.41 14.75
C ARG A 177 -1.91 -10.27 13.79
N VAL A 178 -1.76 -9.10 13.17
CA VAL A 178 -0.70 -8.80 12.19
C VAL A 178 0.30 -7.79 12.74
N PHE A 179 -0.19 -6.85 13.55
CA PHE A 179 0.58 -5.76 14.12
C PHE A 179 0.62 -5.87 15.64
N GLY A 180 1.64 -5.27 16.25
CA GLY A 180 1.98 -5.42 17.67
C GLY A 180 3.46 -5.71 17.91
N ASP A 181 4.24 -5.87 16.84
CA ASP A 181 5.68 -6.10 16.89
C ASP A 181 6.42 -4.94 16.20
N ALA A 182 7.40 -4.36 16.90
CA ALA A 182 8.27 -3.30 16.38
C ALA A 182 9.56 -3.83 15.77
N THR A 183 9.85 -5.12 15.94
CA THR A 183 11.10 -5.75 15.49
C THR A 183 11.24 -5.58 13.98
N PRO A 184 12.40 -5.12 13.47
CA PRO A 184 12.64 -5.07 12.03
C PRO A 184 12.44 -6.45 11.40
N PHE A 185 11.95 -6.48 10.15
CA PHE A 185 11.96 -7.72 9.38
C PHE A 185 13.40 -8.23 9.22
N HIS A 186 13.56 -9.55 9.21
CA HIS A 186 14.86 -10.15 8.92
C HIS A 186 15.28 -9.89 7.46
N GLU A 187 16.59 -9.89 7.20
CA GLU A 187 17.16 -9.56 5.89
C GLU A 187 16.69 -10.54 4.79
N ASP A 188 16.45 -11.80 5.15
CA ASP A 188 15.90 -12.83 4.26
C ASP A 188 14.43 -12.55 3.90
N GLU A 189 13.61 -12.04 4.82
CA GLU A 189 12.23 -11.61 4.54
C GLU A 189 12.21 -10.47 3.51
N VAL A 190 13.10 -9.48 3.68
CA VAL A 190 13.23 -8.33 2.77
C VAL A 190 13.73 -8.79 1.40
N SER A 191 14.74 -9.67 1.36
CA SER A 191 15.30 -10.20 0.11
C SER A 191 14.31 -11.06 -0.67
N ASN A 192 13.52 -11.88 0.03
CA ASN A 192 12.48 -12.74 -0.57
C ASN A 192 11.41 -11.90 -1.30
N VAL A 193 11.08 -10.70 -0.80
CA VAL A 193 10.15 -9.78 -1.49
C VAL A 193 10.69 -9.40 -2.87
N GLN A 194 11.99 -9.11 -2.99
CA GLN A 194 12.60 -8.74 -4.26
C GLN A 194 12.45 -9.87 -5.29
N GLU A 195 12.74 -11.11 -4.89
CA GLU A 195 12.62 -12.29 -5.74
C GLU A 195 11.16 -12.54 -6.16
N ARG A 196 10.22 -12.49 -5.20
CA ARG A 196 8.79 -12.69 -5.47
C ARG A 196 8.22 -11.64 -6.41
N CYS A 197 8.61 -10.37 -6.25
CA CYS A 197 8.19 -9.29 -7.15
C CYS A 197 8.79 -9.43 -8.55
N ALA A 198 10.08 -9.79 -8.65
CA ALA A 198 10.75 -9.99 -9.93
C ALA A 198 10.10 -11.14 -10.73
N ASN A 199 9.79 -12.25 -10.07
CA ASN A 199 9.14 -13.41 -10.72
C ASN A 199 7.75 -13.07 -11.27
N ALA A 200 6.97 -12.27 -10.55
CA ALA A 200 5.64 -11.87 -11.00
C ALA A 200 5.65 -10.96 -12.23
N ILE A 201 6.68 -10.12 -12.40
CA ILE A 201 6.86 -9.35 -13.64
C ILE A 201 7.15 -10.29 -14.81
N LEU A 202 7.98 -11.31 -14.60
CA LEU A 202 8.33 -12.28 -15.63
C LEU A 202 7.14 -13.15 -16.06
N GLU A 203 6.16 -13.40 -15.19
CA GLU A 203 4.92 -14.11 -15.53
C GLU A 203 3.95 -13.28 -16.41
N VAL A 204 4.17 -11.96 -16.54
CA VAL A 204 3.27 -11.04 -17.28
C VAL A 204 3.82 -10.65 -18.66
N ILE A 205 5.09 -10.96 -18.94
CA ILE A 205 5.77 -10.65 -20.21
C ILE A 205 5.88 -11.90 -21.07
#